data_AF-A0AAV8Z562-F1
#
_entry.id   AF-A0AAV8Z562-F1
#
_cell.length_a   1.000
_cell.length_b   1.000
_cell.length_c   1.000
_cell.angle_alpha   90.00
_cell.angle_beta   90.00
_cell.angle_gamma   90.00
#
_symmetry.space_group_name_H-M   'P 1'
#
loop_
_entity.id
_entity.type
_entity.pdbx_description
1 polymer ?
#
loop_
_entity_poly.entity_id
_entity_poly.type
_entity_poly.pdbx_seq_one_letter_code
_entity_poly.pdbx_strand_id
1 'polypeptide(L)'
;MTTEDNGNVGLLKPMSSSNEDLSEYTDADESISAPTEFLAEFLSAVMLKDYLTALKYCKLILQYEPNNATAKEFYPLILEKLQQMTADDGSSNENESEDEEASDGNSSSSAESDNTTSSEESSEGHGVIE
;
A
#
# COMPACT_ATOMS: atom_id res chain seq x y z
N MET A 1 -50.81 -44.86 -7.51
CA MET A 1 -51.72 -43.72 -7.35
C MET A 1 -51.96 -43.58 -5.85
N THR A 2 -51.15 -42.72 -5.22
CA THR A 2 -51.54 -41.39 -4.68
C THR A 2 -52.22 -41.54 -3.32
N THR A 3 -51.47 -41.24 -2.25
CA THR A 3 -51.57 -40.03 -1.38
C THR A 3 -52.24 -40.51 -0.06
N GLU A 4 -52.00 -39.98 1.14
CA GLU A 4 -51.91 -38.58 1.58
C GLU A 4 -51.11 -38.52 2.89
N ASP A 5 -50.27 -37.48 2.94
CA ASP A 5 -49.41 -37.01 4.01
C ASP A 5 -50.24 -36.28 5.08
N ASN A 6 -50.18 -36.76 6.33
CA ASN A 6 -50.89 -36.15 7.46
C ASN A 6 -49.97 -35.19 8.23
N GLY A 7 -49.97 -33.93 7.78
CA GLY A 7 -50.11 -32.73 8.59
C GLY A 7 -49.32 -32.65 9.90
N ASN A 8 -48.07 -32.20 9.83
CA ASN A 8 -47.41 -31.51 10.93
C ASN A 8 -47.52 -29.99 10.73
N VAL A 9 -48.66 -29.42 11.12
CA VAL A 9 -48.84 -27.97 11.24
C VAL A 9 -48.40 -27.52 12.62
N GLY A 10 -47.36 -26.70 12.66
CA GLY A 10 -47.03 -25.93 13.86
C GLY A 10 -45.54 -25.91 14.14
N LEU A 11 -44.84 -24.91 13.61
CA LEU A 11 -44.30 -23.85 14.46
C LEU A 11 -43.57 -22.84 13.56
N LEU A 12 -44.31 -21.83 13.10
CA LEU A 12 -43.72 -20.59 12.66
C LEU A 12 -43.09 -19.93 13.90
N LYS A 13 -41.76 -19.86 13.95
CA LYS A 13 -41.05 -18.97 14.87
C LYS A 13 -40.20 -18.01 14.03
N PRO A 14 -40.55 -16.72 13.99
CA PRO A 14 -39.75 -15.72 13.31
C PRO A 14 -38.67 -15.21 14.26
N MET A 15 -37.42 -15.23 13.80
CA MET A 15 -36.31 -14.34 14.18
C MET A 15 -35.17 -14.75 13.24
N SER A 16 -35.00 -14.11 12.09
CA SER A 16 -34.13 -12.94 11.98
C SER A 16 -32.99 -12.96 13.00
N SER A 17 -32.08 -13.89 12.81
CA SER A 17 -30.69 -13.66 13.15
C SER A 17 -29.90 -13.89 11.87
N SER A 18 -29.95 -12.89 11.00
CA SER A 18 -28.79 -12.58 10.17
C SER A 18 -27.64 -12.44 11.16
N ASN A 19 -26.87 -13.52 11.36
CA ASN A 19 -25.52 -13.35 11.87
C ASN A 19 -24.77 -12.75 10.70
N GLU A 20 -24.93 -11.43 10.55
CA GLU A 20 -23.89 -10.62 9.93
C GLU A 20 -22.72 -10.73 10.90
N ASP A 21 -21.96 -11.83 10.78
CA ASP A 21 -20.58 -11.87 11.19
C ASP A 21 -19.87 -10.84 10.31
N LEU A 22 -20.02 -9.58 10.71
CA LEU A 22 -19.26 -8.45 10.25
C LEU A 22 -17.84 -8.55 10.87
N SER A 23 -17.24 -9.74 10.78
CA SER A 23 -15.92 -10.08 11.30
C SER A 23 -14.86 -10.00 10.21
N GLU A 24 -15.09 -9.16 9.19
CA GLU A 24 -14.12 -8.87 8.13
C GLU A 24 -13.77 -7.37 8.15
N TYR A 25 -13.54 -6.84 9.35
CA TYR A 25 -12.55 -5.79 9.54
C TYR A 25 -11.28 -6.49 9.99
N THR A 26 -10.71 -7.32 9.12
CA THR A 26 -9.30 -7.64 9.24
C THR A 26 -8.59 -6.30 9.20
N ASP A 27 -7.93 -5.93 10.31
CA ASP A 27 -6.93 -4.87 10.39
C ASP A 27 -6.33 -4.72 9.00
N ALA A 28 -6.68 -3.63 8.32
CA ALA A 28 -5.95 -3.20 7.16
C ALA A 28 -4.56 -2.90 7.72
N ASP A 29 -3.71 -3.92 7.68
CA ASP A 29 -2.34 -3.88 8.14
C ASP A 29 -1.78 -2.56 7.65
N GLU A 30 -1.48 -1.66 8.61
CA GLU A 30 -1.16 -0.24 8.39
C GLU A 30 0.20 -0.07 7.68
N SER A 31 0.63 -1.12 6.98
CA SER A 31 1.59 -1.09 5.90
C SER A 31 1.16 0.01 4.91
N ILE A 32 2.02 1.01 4.78
CA ILE A 32 1.88 2.18 3.92
C ILE A 32 1.68 1.70 2.46
N SER A 33 0.43 1.51 2.03
CA SER A 33 0.12 1.10 0.66
C SER A 33 0.50 2.20 -0.32
N ALA A 34 0.89 1.81 -1.53
CA ALA A 34 1.24 2.75 -2.58
C ALA A 34 0.00 3.60 -2.93
N PRO A 35 0.14 4.94 -3.03
CA PRO A 35 -0.94 5.79 -3.53
C PRO A 35 -1.53 5.26 -4.85
N THR A 36 -2.86 5.28 -4.96
CA THR A 36 -3.58 4.80 -6.15
C THR A 36 -3.09 5.47 -7.42
N GLU A 37 -2.65 6.73 -7.35
CA GLU A 37 -2.07 7.47 -8.46
C GLU A 37 -0.81 6.79 -9.02
N PHE A 38 0.06 6.23 -8.16
CA PHE A 38 1.26 5.53 -8.61
C PHE A 38 0.92 4.22 -9.31
N LEU A 39 -0.07 3.49 -8.79
CA LEU A 39 -0.56 2.26 -9.40
C LEU A 39 -1.24 2.54 -10.76
N ALA A 40 -2.09 3.57 -10.84
CA ALA A 40 -2.77 3.95 -12.07
C ALA A 40 -1.77 4.40 -13.14
N GLU A 41 -0.78 5.21 -12.77
CA GLU A 41 0.24 5.70 -13.70
C GLU A 41 1.23 4.59 -14.12
N PHE A 42 1.51 3.63 -13.23
CA PHE A 42 2.26 2.44 -13.61
C PHE A 42 1.53 1.64 -14.69
N LEU A 43 0.24 1.36 -14.49
CA LEU A 43 -0.57 0.59 -15.43
C LEU A 43 -0.75 1.32 -16.77
N SER A 44 -0.99 2.64 -16.75
CA SER A 44 -1.08 3.45 -17.98
C SER A 44 0.23 3.38 -18.77
N ALA A 45 1.38 3.56 -18.11
CA ALA A 45 2.70 3.51 -18.74
C ALA A 45 3.00 2.14 -19.36
N VAL A 46 2.69 1.04 -18.65
CA VAL A 46 2.82 -0.33 -19.17
C VAL A 46 1.94 -0.53 -20.41
N MET A 47 0.69 -0.07 -20.38
CA MET A 47 -0.23 -0.18 -21.53
C MET A 47 0.24 0.64 -22.74
N LEU A 48 0.84 1.80 -22.50
CA LEU A 48 1.41 2.67 -23.53
C LEU A 48 2.81 2.25 -23.97
N LYS A 49 3.38 1.20 -23.37
CA LYS A 49 4.76 0.74 -23.57
C LYS A 49 5.81 1.81 -23.26
N ASP A 50 5.47 2.76 -22.39
CA ASP A 50 6.42 3.71 -21.82
C ASP A 50 7.12 3.06 -20.62
N TYR A 51 8.14 2.24 -20.93
CA TYR A 51 8.85 1.47 -19.92
C TYR A 51 9.73 2.33 -19.01
N LEU A 52 10.12 3.54 -19.43
CA LEU A 52 10.87 4.48 -18.57
C LEU A 52 9.98 4.99 -17.44
N THR A 53 8.77 5.42 -17.79
CA THR A 53 7.77 5.86 -16.82
C THR A 53 7.30 4.69 -15.96
N ALA A 54 7.06 3.52 -16.56
CA ALA A 54 6.69 2.31 -15.82
C ALA A 54 7.77 1.91 -14.79
N LEU A 55 9.06 1.98 -15.13
CA LEU A 55 10.15 1.68 -14.20
C LEU A 55 10.15 2.62 -12.99
N LYS A 56 9.95 3.92 -13.23
CA LYS A 56 9.87 4.92 -12.16
C LYS A 56 8.75 4.59 -11.17
N TYR A 57 7.54 4.32 -11.66
CA TYR A 57 6.41 4.02 -10.78
C TYR A 57 6.52 2.64 -10.14
N CYS A 58 7.10 1.64 -10.82
CA CYS A 58 7.41 0.34 -10.24
C CYS A 58 8.31 0.46 -8.99
N LYS A 59 9.35 1.29 -9.05
CA LYS A 59 10.22 1.60 -7.90
C LYS A 59 9.47 2.34 -6.78
N LEU A 60 8.58 3.27 -7.13
CA LEU A 60 7.75 3.96 -6.14
C LEU A 60 6.83 2.97 -5.43
N ILE A 61 6.13 2.11 -6.17
CA ILE A 61 5.24 1.08 -5.59
C ILE A 61 6.02 0.16 -4.64
N LEU A 62 7.23 -0.30 -5.03
CA LEU A 62 8.05 -1.17 -4.18
C LEU A 62 8.59 -0.49 -2.91
N GLN A 63 8.71 0.84 -2.88
CA GLN A 63 9.10 1.57 -1.66
C GLN A 63 7.98 1.60 -0.62
N TYR A 64 6.73 1.66 -1.08
CA TYR A 64 5.55 1.65 -0.22
C TYR A 64 5.18 0.20 0.14
N GLU A 65 5.20 -0.68 -0.85
CA GLU A 65 4.82 -2.08 -0.73
C GLU A 65 6.00 -3.01 -1.10
N PRO A 66 7.00 -3.14 -0.22
CA PRO A 66 8.19 -3.95 -0.48
C PRO A 66 7.86 -5.45 -0.60
N ASN A 67 6.67 -5.88 -0.18
CA ASN A 67 6.19 -7.26 -0.29
C ASN A 67 5.23 -7.48 -1.48
N ASN A 68 5.01 -6.47 -2.32
CA ASN A 68 4.16 -6.59 -3.50
C ASN A 68 4.80 -7.53 -4.54
N ALA A 69 4.28 -8.76 -4.63
CA ALA A 69 4.79 -9.78 -5.55
C ALA A 69 4.69 -9.32 -7.01
N THR A 70 3.57 -8.70 -7.39
CA THR A 70 3.33 -8.21 -8.74
C THR A 70 4.40 -7.21 -9.17
N ALA A 71 4.67 -6.18 -8.37
CA ALA A 71 5.68 -5.17 -8.70
C ALA A 71 7.09 -5.78 -8.79
N LYS A 72 7.41 -6.78 -7.95
CA LYS A 72 8.68 -7.53 -8.03
C LYS A 72 8.81 -8.32 -9.32
N GLU A 73 7.74 -8.94 -9.80
CA GLU A 73 7.74 -9.68 -11.06
C GLU A 73 7.83 -8.75 -12.27
N PHE A 74 7.17 -7.58 -12.22
CA PHE A 74 7.23 -6.61 -13.31
C PHE A 74 8.57 -5.89 -13.42
N TYR A 75 9.28 -5.66 -12.32
CA TYR A 75 10.54 -4.92 -12.31
C TYR A 75 11.60 -5.47 -13.30
N PRO A 76 11.99 -6.76 -13.27
CA PRO A 76 12.95 -7.30 -14.23
C PRO A 76 12.40 -7.30 -15.66
N LEU A 77 11.10 -7.52 -15.85
CA LEU A 77 10.48 -7.51 -17.18
C LEU A 77 10.54 -6.13 -17.85
N ILE A 78 10.37 -5.06 -17.06
CA ILE A 78 10.47 -3.68 -17.55
C ILE A 78 11.91 -3.35 -17.96
N LEU A 79 12.90 -3.79 -17.18
CA LEU A 79 14.31 -3.62 -17.52
C LEU A 79 14.68 -4.34 -18.82
N GLU A 80 14.25 -5.59 -18.98
CA GLU A 80 14.45 -6.35 -20.21
C GLU A 80 13.82 -5.63 -21.42
N LYS A 81 12.61 -5.08 -21.25
CA LYS A 81 11.93 -4.33 -22.32
C LYS A 81 12.68 -3.07 -22.69
N LEU A 82 13.23 -2.34 -21.72
CA LEU A 82 14.07 -1.17 -21.98
C LEU A 82 15.31 -1.55 -22.77
N GLN A 83 16.02 -2.61 -22.36
CA GLN A 83 17.21 -3.10 -23.06
C GLN A 83 16.90 -3.49 -24.51
N GLN A 84 15.78 -4.20 -24.74
CA GLN A 84 15.32 -4.56 -26.08
C GLN A 84 15.03 -3.34 -26.95
N MET A 85 14.42 -2.30 -26.38
CA MET A 85 14.07 -1.07 -27.10
C MET A 85 15.31 -0.28 -27.49
N THR A 86 16.30 -0.17 -26.60
CA THR A 86 17.60 0.46 -26.92
C THR A 86 18.43 -0.35 -27.91
N ALA A 87 18.28 -1.68 -27.95
CA ALA A 87 18.98 -2.53 -28.92
C ALA A 87 18.40 -2.42 -30.34
N ASP A 88 17.08 -2.22 -30.47
CA ASP A 88 16.38 -2.12 -31.76
C ASP A 88 16.59 -0.75 -32.45
N ASP A 89 16.77 0.33 -31.68
CA ASP A 89 16.94 1.70 -32.19
C ASP A 89 18.37 2.05 -32.67
N GLY A 90 19.26 1.05 -32.73
CA GLY A 90 20.55 1.15 -33.43
C GLY A 90 21.77 1.07 -32.53
N SER A 91 22.42 -0.10 -32.55
CA SER A 91 23.86 -0.31 -32.39
C SER A 91 24.67 0.89 -31.86
N SER A 92 24.82 1.01 -30.53
CA SER A 92 26.07 1.40 -29.86
C SER A 92 25.94 1.39 -28.33
N ASN A 93 26.62 0.42 -27.73
CA ASN A 93 27.57 0.62 -26.64
C ASN A 93 27.07 0.67 -25.16
N GLU A 94 27.84 -0.06 -24.34
CA GLU A 94 28.16 0.17 -22.91
C GLU A 94 27.20 -0.33 -21.82
N ASN A 95 27.38 -1.62 -21.47
CA ASN A 95 27.68 -2.08 -20.11
C ASN A 95 27.30 -1.15 -18.95
N GLU A 96 26.17 -1.40 -18.29
CA GLU A 96 26.02 -1.08 -16.87
C GLU A 96 25.65 -2.35 -16.11
N SER A 97 26.66 -2.86 -15.43
CA SER A 97 26.65 -3.99 -14.53
C SER A 97 25.59 -3.81 -13.45
N GLU A 98 24.90 -4.91 -13.19
CA GLU A 98 24.14 -5.18 -11.96
C GLU A 98 25.06 -4.93 -10.74
N ASP A 99 24.62 -4.09 -9.79
CA ASP A 99 25.18 -4.11 -8.44
C ASP A 99 24.05 -4.03 -7.42
N GLU A 100 23.80 -5.18 -6.83
CA GLU A 100 22.86 -5.42 -5.74
C GLU A 100 23.49 -4.97 -4.42
N GLU A 101 23.22 -3.74 -3.99
CA GLU A 101 23.61 -3.32 -2.64
C GLU A 101 22.50 -3.64 -1.64
N ALA A 102 22.54 -4.88 -1.15
CA ALA A 102 21.87 -5.31 0.07
C ALA A 102 22.56 -4.63 1.28
N SER A 103 21.96 -3.57 1.81
CA SER A 103 22.36 -3.01 3.11
C SER A 103 21.38 -3.41 4.20
N ASP A 104 21.68 -4.56 4.80
CA ASP A 104 21.21 -4.99 6.11
C ASP A 104 21.90 -4.14 7.19
N GLY A 105 21.13 -3.51 8.07
CA GLY A 105 21.64 -2.45 8.95
C GLY A 105 20.72 -2.09 10.11
N ASN A 106 20.24 -3.11 10.82
CA ASN A 106 19.61 -2.97 12.13
C ASN A 106 20.43 -2.10 13.10
N SER A 107 19.86 -1.00 13.58
CA SER A 107 20.27 -0.39 14.86
C SER A 107 19.08 0.27 15.55
N SER A 108 18.56 -0.46 16.54
CA SER A 108 17.73 0.10 17.60
C SER A 108 18.57 1.07 18.44
N SER A 109 18.04 2.25 18.70
CA SER A 109 18.43 3.01 19.89
C SER A 109 17.25 3.81 20.41
N SER A 110 16.57 3.23 21.39
CA SER A 110 15.70 3.93 22.33
C SER A 110 16.48 5.02 23.05
N ALA A 111 15.95 6.23 23.09
CA ALA A 111 16.34 7.24 24.05
C ALA A 111 15.09 8.03 24.45
N GLU A 112 14.41 7.50 25.46
CA GLU A 112 13.50 8.24 26.31
C GLU A 112 14.26 9.46 26.88
N SER A 113 13.70 10.65 26.74
CA SER A 113 14.15 11.81 27.50
C SER A 113 12.94 12.64 27.90
N ASP A 114 12.39 12.20 29.03
CA ASP A 114 11.67 13.01 30.00
C ASP A 114 12.48 14.27 30.31
N ASN A 115 11.91 15.45 30.10
CA ASN A 115 12.20 16.53 31.03
C ASN A 115 11.00 17.46 31.18
N THR A 116 10.63 17.59 32.44
CA THR A 116 9.54 18.38 32.99
C THR A 116 9.97 19.84 33.23
N THR A 117 8.95 20.69 33.37
CA THR A 117 8.86 21.87 34.26
C THR A 117 9.31 23.28 33.81
N SER A 118 8.37 24.22 34.12
CA SER A 118 8.48 25.66 34.43
C SER A 118 8.46 26.66 33.27
N SER A 119 7.33 27.33 32.99
CA SER A 119 6.73 28.47 33.71
C SER A 119 7.49 29.78 33.51
N GLU A 120 7.05 30.63 32.57
CA GLU A 120 7.26 32.08 32.64
C GLU A 120 5.98 32.82 32.22
N GLU A 121 5.52 33.65 33.14
CA GLU A 121 4.35 34.53 33.11
C GLU A 121 4.78 35.87 32.51
N SER A 122 4.04 36.39 31.53
CA SER A 122 4.26 37.75 31.02
C SER A 122 2.92 38.49 30.90
N SER A 123 2.59 39.15 32.00
CA SER A 123 1.68 40.27 32.21
C SER A 123 1.54 41.22 31.02
N GLU A 124 0.32 41.37 30.50
CA GLU A 124 -0.09 42.51 29.66
C GLU A 124 -1.24 43.23 30.38
N GLY A 125 -0.93 44.38 30.98
CA GLY A 125 -1.84 45.18 31.79
C GLY A 125 -2.90 45.91 30.95
N HIS A 126 -4.18 45.65 31.24
CA HIS A 126 -5.31 46.46 30.80
C HIS A 126 -5.85 47.26 32.00
N GLY A 127 -5.39 48.50 32.17
CA GLY A 127 -6.20 49.58 32.74
C GLY A 127 -6.92 50.26 31.57
N VAL A 128 -8.15 50.74 31.67
CA VAL A 128 -8.79 51.48 32.77
C VAL A 128 -10.30 51.28 32.68
N ILE A 129 -10.90 51.12 33.86
CA ILE A 129 -12.32 51.35 34.13
C ILE A 129 -12.54 52.84 34.41
N GLU A 130 -13.38 53.50 33.62
CA GLU A 130 -14.31 54.57 34.06
C GLU A 130 -15.35 54.86 32.96
#